data_AF-A0A8T3V9X1-F1
#
_entry.id   AF-A0A8T3V9X1-F1
#
_cell.length_a   1.000
_cell.length_b   1.000
_cell.length_c   1.000
_cell.angle_alpha   90.00
_cell.angle_beta   90.00
_cell.angle_gamma   90.00
#
_symmetry.space_group_name_H-M   'P 1'
#
loop_
_entity.id
_entity.type
_entity.pdbx_description
1 polymer ?
#
loop_
_entity_poly.entity_id
_entity_poly.type
_entity_poly.pdbx_seq_one_letter_code
_entity_poly.pdbx_strand_id
1 'polypeptide(L)' 'EYIWGFTNGEVIKHEYLTESDLSSKISKDLKKRGMKFVGPTIIYSYLEAVGIIDNHQENCFKYKK' A
#
# COMPACT_ATOMS: atom_id res chain seq x y z
N GLU A 1 -6.02 4.66 -11.85
CA GLU A 1 -4.81 4.44 -12.68
C GLU A 1 -3.51 4.75 -11.96
N TYR A 2 -3.25 5.97 -11.47
CA TYR A 2 -1.95 6.34 -10.89
C TYR A 2 -1.43 5.42 -9.77
N ILE A 3 -2.16 5.26 -8.66
CA ILE A 3 -1.71 4.43 -7.52
C ILE A 3 -1.57 2.96 -7.92
N TRP A 4 -2.57 2.39 -8.60
CA TRP A 4 -2.54 1.01 -9.10
C TRP A 4 -1.44 0.75 -10.13
N GLY A 5 -0.96 1.79 -10.82
CA GLY A 5 0.17 1.69 -11.75
C GLY A 5 1.50 1.37 -11.09
N PHE A 6 1.65 1.58 -9.77
CA PHE A 6 2.89 1.22 -9.07
C PHE A 6 3.06 -0.29 -8.89
N THR A 7 1.97 -1.06 -8.97
CA THR A 7 1.97 -2.53 -8.91
C THR A 7 1.50 -3.16 -10.23
N ASN A 8 1.35 -2.39 -11.30
CA ASN A 8 0.76 -2.85 -12.57
C ASN A 8 -0.61 -3.56 -12.40
N GLY A 9 -1.39 -3.16 -11.39
CA GLY A 9 -2.68 -3.78 -11.09
C GLY A 9 -2.60 -5.03 -10.21
N GLU A 10 -1.41 -5.46 -9.81
CA GLU A 10 -1.23 -6.63 -8.94
C GLU A 10 -1.49 -6.28 -7.47
N VAL A 11 -2.04 -7.25 -6.75
CA VAL A 11 -2.28 -7.17 -5.30
C VAL A 11 -1.15 -7.89 -4.57
N ILE A 12 -0.51 -7.20 -3.63
CA ILE A 12 0.51 -7.76 -2.76
C ILE A 12 -0.19 -8.37 -1.56
N LYS A 13 0.16 -9.60 -1.16
CA LYS A 13 -0.51 -10.31 -0.08
C LYS A 13 0.45 -10.69 1.03
N HIS A 14 -0.05 -10.63 2.26
CA HIS A 14 0.54 -11.29 3.44
C HIS A 14 1.98 -10.86 3.77
N GLU A 15 2.29 -9.58 3.60
CA GLU A 15 3.59 -9.03 4.03
C GLU A 15 3.61 -8.66 5.52
N TYR A 16 2.46 -8.27 6.08
CA TYR A 16 2.29 -7.86 7.48
C TYR A 16 3.34 -6.85 7.97
N LEU A 17 3.63 -5.85 7.14
CA LEU A 17 4.57 -4.77 7.46
C LEU A 17 3.82 -3.50 7.90
N THR A 18 4.56 -2.47 8.30
CA THR A 18 4.05 -1.12 8.57
C THR A 18 4.55 -0.09 7.56
N GLU A 19 5.57 -0.45 6.77
CA GLU A 19 6.09 0.29 5.63
C GLU A 19 6.77 -0.68 4.66
N SER A 20 6.91 -0.29 3.39
CA SER A 20 7.58 -1.09 2.37
C SER A 20 8.33 -0.20 1.37
N ASP A 21 9.13 -0.82 0.51
CA ASP A 21 9.79 -0.10 -0.59
C ASP A 21 8.76 0.55 -1.53
N LEU A 22 7.62 -0.12 -1.75
CA LEU A 22 6.49 0.41 -2.50
C LEU A 22 5.92 1.67 -1.84
N SER A 23 5.59 1.61 -0.54
CA SER A 23 5.00 2.75 0.16
C SER A 23 5.99 3.92 0.27
N SER A 24 7.29 3.63 0.42
CA SER A 24 8.38 4.61 0.40
C SER A 24 8.52 5.29 -0.97
N LYS A 25 8.43 4.52 -2.06
CA LYS A 25 8.49 5.05 -3.44
C LYS A 25 7.31 5.98 -3.73
N ILE A 26 6.10 5.55 -3.40
CA ILE A 26 4.88 6.36 -3.58
C ILE A 26 4.92 7.60 -2.68
N SER A 27 5.32 7.47 -1.41
CA SER A 27 5.50 8.60 -0.48
C SER A 27 6.41 9.67 -1.07
N LYS A 28 7.56 9.30 -1.64
CA LYS A 28 8.49 10.23 -2.27
C LYS A 28 7.88 10.92 -3.50
N ASP A 29 7.20 10.17 -4.37
CA ASP A 29 6.58 10.75 -5.57
C ASP A 29 5.43 11.71 -5.22
N LEU A 30 4.59 11.36 -4.25
CA LEU A 30 3.50 12.21 -3.78
C LEU A 30 4.02 13.49 -3.11
N LYS A 31 5.09 13.40 -2.31
CA LYS A 31 5.78 14.59 -1.75
C LYS A 31 6.30 15.49 -2.87
N LYS A 32 6.92 14.92 -3.91
CA LYS A 32 7.42 15.67 -5.07
C LYS A 32 6.28 16.39 -5.82
N ARG A 33 5.08 15.81 -5.83
CA ARG A 33 3.86 16.41 -6.41
C ARG A 33 3.15 17.40 -5.48
N GLY A 34 3.71 17.69 -4.31
CA GLY A 34 3.20 18.71 -3.38
C GLY A 34 2.23 18.21 -2.31
N MET A 35 1.95 16.90 -2.24
CA MET A 35 1.16 16.36 -1.14
C MET A 35 1.92 16.42 0.18
N LYS A 36 1.19 16.73 1.26
CA LYS A 36 1.69 16.76 2.64
C LYS A 36 1.08 15.61 3.44
N PHE A 37 1.70 15.24 4.56
CA PHE A 37 1.25 14.13 5.41
C PHE A 37 1.15 12.78 4.68
N VAL A 38 2.06 12.53 3.75
CA VAL A 38 2.15 11.30 2.96
C VAL A 38 3.44 10.55 3.32
N GLY A 39 3.65 10.24 4.61
CA GLY A 39 4.79 9.43 5.07
C GLY A 39 4.68 7.96 4.60
N PRO A 40 5.79 7.18 4.57
CA PRO A 40 5.77 5.79 4.12
C PRO A 40 4.75 4.91 4.86
N THR A 41 4.62 5.06 6.18
CA THR A 41 3.61 4.36 6.98
C THR A 41 2.18 4.74 6.60
N ILE A 42 1.90 6.04 6.43
CA ILE A 42 0.57 6.53 6.02
C ILE A 42 0.20 5.96 4.65
N ILE A 43 1.17 5.94 3.73
CA ILE A 43 0.96 5.36 2.41
C ILE A 43 0.76 3.85 2.49
N TYR A 44 1.52 3.13 3.32
CA TYR A 44 1.32 1.69 3.49
C TYR A 44 -0.11 1.38 3.97
N SER A 45 -0.56 2.04 5.04
CA SER A 45 -1.94 1.88 5.54
C SER A 45 -3.00 2.29 4.53
N TYR A 46 -2.73 3.32 3.72
CA TYR A 46 -3.61 3.68 2.61
C TYR A 46 -3.70 2.56 1.56
N LEU A 47 -2.57 1.95 1.18
CA LEU A 47 -2.51 0.86 0.20
C LEU A 47 -3.25 -0.40 0.70
N GLU A 48 -3.18 -0.68 1.99
CA GLU A 48 -4.00 -1.72 2.64
C GLU A 48 -5.50 -1.38 2.53
N ALA A 49 -5.89 -0.15 2.89
CA ALA A 49 -7.28 0.27 2.88
C ALA A 49 -7.94 0.26 1.48
N VAL A 50 -7.17 0.57 0.42
CA VAL A 50 -7.67 0.54 -0.97
C VAL A 50 -7.49 -0.81 -1.66
N GLY A 51 -6.92 -1.81 -0.97
CA GLY A 51 -6.82 -3.19 -1.45
C GLY A 51 -5.69 -3.46 -2.44
N ILE A 52 -4.69 -2.59 -2.53
CA ILE A 52 -3.42 -2.88 -3.24
C ILE A 52 -2.57 -3.84 -2.41
N ILE A 53 -2.63 -3.71 -1.10
CA ILE A 53 -2.06 -4.65 -0.14
C ILE A 53 -3.22 -5.37 0.55
N ASP A 54 -3.20 -6.70 0.54
CA ASP A 54 -4.14 -7.55 1.26
C ASP A 54 -3.40 -8.23 2.41
N ASN A 55 -3.53 -7.62 3.59
CA ASN A 55 -2.97 -8.12 4.85
C ASN A 55 -4.07 -8.65 5.78
N HIS A 56 -5.21 -9.09 5.25
CA HIS A 56 -6.14 -9.86 6.07
C HIS A 56 -5.38 -11.04 6.71
N GLN A 57 -5.58 -11.25 8.02
CA GLN A 57 -4.96 -12.35 8.75
C GLN A 57 -5.57 -13.70 8.33
N GLU A 58 -4.84 -14.80 8.49
CA GLU A 58 -5.29 -16.15 8.07
C GLU A 58 -6.64 -16.58 8.69
N ASN A 59 -6.94 -16.09 9.89
CA ASN A 59 -8.20 -16.36 10.60
C ASN A 59 -9.32 -15.35 10.26
N CYS A 60 -9.07 -14.38 9.39
CA CYS A 60 -10.07 -13.39 8.97
C CYS A 60 -11.03 -14.00 7.94
N PHE A 61 -12.34 -13.73 8.07
CA PHE A 61 -13.35 -14.18 7.10
C PHE A 61 -13.18 -13.59 5.67
N LYS A 62 -12.30 -12.60 5.52
CA LYS A 62 -11.92 -11.99 4.24
C LYS A 62 -10.56 -12.46 3.72
N TYR A 63 -9.87 -13.35 4.42
CA TYR A 63 -8.59 -13.88 4.01
C TYR A 63 -8.66 -14.51 2.61
N LYS A 64 -7.79 -14.08 1.71
CA LYS A 64 -7.68 -14.62 0.35
C LYS A 64 -6.36 -15.35 0.21
N LYS A 65 -6.45 -16.67 0.05
CA LYS A 65 -5.32 -17.52 -0.32
C LYS A 65 -4.64 -17.01 -1.61
#